data_AF-A0A9J7YX22-F1
#
_entry.id   AF-A0A9J7YX22-F1
#
_cell.length_a   1.000
_cell.length_b   1.000
_cell.length_c   1.000
_cell.angle_alpha   90.00
_cell.angle_beta   90.00
_cell.angle_gamma   90.00
#
_symmetry.space_group_name_H-M   'P 1'
#
loop_
_entity.id
_entity.type
_entity.pdbx_description
1 polymer ?
#
loop_
_entity_poly.entity_id
_entity_poly.type
_entity_poly.pdbx_seq_one_letter_code
_entity_poly.pdbx_strand_id
1 'polypeptide(L)'
;MIRSHLPCYPVFSHTSLSCRFHVNLQCGSHSGADIALHFNPRYESPGYVVHNTCQSRCWGSEERKYESPFPQGQPFTLQILVEQDKYKISTNGRHFMDFRHRIPYTQVDTISVDGMVELNSIAFQNPAPYLPPQPAFPGYIPPQAGYQPQYAVPPGCGFPAYPSAPNYTVPYKTVINGGLYPGKNIVINGVINPSANRITFNLRHRSGIAFHYNPRFDEKVVVRNTNHMEQWGTEDRSGGLPFQRGQPFQVAISCNPHHYNVFVNGKQAHTYKHRFTMLNDIDILEICGDLQLTLVQA
;
A
#
# COMPACT_ATOMS: atom_id res chain seq x y z
N MET A 1 5.24 0.35 4.02
CA MET A 1 6.01 -0.39 5.06
C MET A 1 6.26 0.56 6.22
N ILE A 2 5.51 0.43 7.30
CA ILE A 2 5.49 1.36 8.46
C ILE A 2 6.76 1.12 9.28
N ARG A 3 7.40 2.14 9.89
CA ARG A 3 8.52 1.97 10.84
C ARG A 3 8.08 2.35 12.25
N SER A 4 8.55 1.61 13.25
CA SER A 4 8.48 2.07 14.64
C SER A 4 9.71 2.94 14.93
N HIS A 5 9.53 4.12 15.54
CA HIS A 5 10.62 4.90 16.15
C HIS A 5 10.78 4.39 17.59
N LEU A 6 11.99 4.14 18.11
CA LEU A 6 12.74 5.13 18.87
C LEU A 6 14.14 4.61 19.27
N PRO A 7 15.09 5.51 19.56
CA PRO A 7 16.23 5.24 20.45
C PRO A 7 15.79 5.31 21.92
N CYS A 8 15.96 4.23 22.68
CA CYS A 8 15.87 4.26 24.15
C CYS A 8 17.25 4.65 24.71
N TYR A 9 17.42 5.90 25.14
CA TYR A 9 18.47 6.22 26.12
C TYR A 9 17.91 6.03 27.54
N PRO A 10 18.70 5.53 28.50
CA PRO A 10 18.25 5.35 29.87
C PRO A 10 18.20 6.72 30.55
N VAL A 11 17.02 7.33 30.64
CA VAL A 11 16.82 8.49 31.52
C VAL A 11 16.18 7.97 32.80
N PHE A 12 16.99 7.89 33.86
CA PHE A 12 16.51 7.77 35.22
C PHE A 12 15.62 8.99 35.55
N SER A 13 14.30 8.84 35.46
CA SER A 13 13.37 9.58 36.33
C SER A 13 11.99 8.92 36.29
N HIS A 14 11.40 8.77 37.47
CA HIS A 14 10.13 8.11 37.72
C HIS A 14 8.96 8.78 36.97
N THR A 15 8.53 8.18 35.85
CA THR A 15 7.13 7.93 35.47
C THR A 15 7.13 7.07 34.19
N SER A 16 6.53 5.88 34.24
CA SER A 16 6.43 4.96 33.09
C SER A 16 5.56 5.56 31.98
N LEU A 17 6.18 6.17 30.97
CA LEU A 17 5.53 6.51 29.71
C LEU A 17 5.44 5.23 28.87
N SER A 18 4.26 4.61 28.81
CA SER A 18 4.00 3.40 28.03
C SER A 18 4.31 3.67 26.54
N CYS A 19 5.37 3.06 26.03
CA CYS A 19 5.63 2.98 24.59
C CYS A 19 4.54 2.12 23.96
N ARG A 20 3.64 2.72 23.18
CA ARG A 20 2.55 2.04 22.45
C ARG A 20 2.10 2.85 21.26
N PHE A 21 1.48 2.18 20.29
CA PHE A 21 0.73 2.81 19.20
C PHE A 21 -0.58 2.05 18.98
N HIS A 22 -1.52 2.65 18.25
CA HIS A 22 -2.73 1.95 17.88
C HIS A 22 -3.21 2.28 16.47
N VAL A 23 -3.94 1.33 15.89
CA VAL A 23 -4.69 1.47 14.64
C VAL A 23 -6.15 1.20 14.96
N ASN A 24 -7.02 2.16 14.67
CA ASN A 24 -8.47 2.02 14.87
C ASN A 24 -9.19 1.99 13.53
N LEU A 25 -10.14 1.05 13.40
CA LEU A 25 -11.21 1.12 12.42
C LEU A 25 -12.46 1.67 13.10
N GLN A 26 -12.95 2.81 12.64
CA GLN A 26 -13.96 3.63 13.31
C GLN A 26 -15.22 3.84 12.45
N CYS A 27 -16.33 4.08 13.12
CA CYS A 27 -17.62 4.47 12.54
C CYS A 27 -17.77 5.99 12.65
N GLY A 28 -17.11 6.74 11.76
CA GLY A 28 -16.99 8.19 11.78
C GLY A 28 -15.62 8.70 12.27
N SER A 29 -15.36 9.98 12.04
CA SER A 29 -14.10 10.67 12.38
C SER A 29 -14.21 11.67 13.54
N HIS A 30 -15.39 11.80 14.13
CA HIS A 30 -15.63 12.71 15.24
C HIS A 30 -15.09 12.17 16.57
N SER A 31 -14.88 13.07 17.54
CA SER A 31 -14.46 12.65 18.88
C SER A 31 -15.48 11.70 19.50
N GLY A 32 -15.01 10.53 19.94
CA GLY A 32 -15.83 9.48 20.53
C GLY A 32 -16.69 8.70 19.55
N ALA A 33 -16.33 8.68 18.26
CA ALA A 33 -16.83 7.70 17.32
C ALA A 33 -16.59 6.28 17.81
N ASP A 34 -17.49 5.37 17.46
CA ASP A 34 -17.37 3.96 17.82
C ASP A 34 -16.17 3.33 17.10
N ILE A 35 -15.40 2.52 17.82
CA ILE A 35 -14.22 1.83 17.32
C ILE A 35 -14.58 0.36 17.13
N ALA A 36 -14.80 -0.06 15.88
CA ALA A 36 -15.11 -1.44 15.52
C ALA A 36 -13.94 -2.38 15.81
N LEU A 37 -12.72 -1.95 15.50
CA LEU A 37 -11.47 -2.66 15.81
C LEU A 37 -10.45 -1.67 16.34
N HIS A 38 -10.01 -1.87 17.57
CA HIS A 38 -8.85 -1.23 18.19
C HIS A 38 -7.69 -2.21 18.19
N PHE A 39 -6.64 -1.95 17.41
CA PHE A 39 -5.42 -2.75 17.37
C PHE A 39 -4.31 -2.00 18.09
N ASN A 40 -3.86 -2.47 19.26
CA ASN A 40 -2.95 -1.73 20.12
C ASN A 40 -1.76 -2.57 20.63
N PRO A 41 -0.64 -2.57 19.89
CA PRO A 41 0.63 -3.10 20.39
C PRO A 41 1.14 -2.28 21.56
N ARG A 42 1.47 -2.99 22.64
CA ARG A 42 2.05 -2.46 23.87
C ARG A 42 3.38 -3.13 24.14
N TYR A 43 4.35 -2.33 24.54
CA TYR A 43 5.73 -2.76 24.68
C TYR A 43 6.17 -2.93 26.15
N GLU A 44 5.21 -3.08 27.06
CA GLU A 44 5.49 -3.47 28.46
C GLU A 44 6.04 -4.90 28.48
N SER A 45 7.18 -5.18 29.13
CA SER A 45 7.77 -6.54 29.16
C SER A 45 6.80 -7.59 29.74
N PRO A 46 6.48 -8.70 29.03
CA PRO A 46 7.12 -9.27 27.82
C PRO A 46 6.59 -8.82 26.43
N GLY A 47 5.76 -7.79 26.36
CA GLY A 47 5.14 -7.23 25.16
C GLY A 47 3.85 -7.96 24.80
N TYR A 48 2.81 -7.25 24.38
CA TYR A 48 1.56 -7.87 23.94
C TYR A 48 0.74 -6.92 23.05
N VAL A 49 -0.22 -7.47 22.32
CA VAL A 49 -1.14 -6.70 21.47
C VAL A 49 -2.55 -6.84 22.03
N VAL A 50 -3.21 -5.70 22.27
CA VAL A 50 -4.61 -5.64 22.68
C VAL A 50 -5.49 -5.42 21.46
N HIS A 51 -6.59 -6.17 21.42
CA HIS A 51 -7.67 -6.02 20.46
C HIS A 51 -8.97 -5.79 21.21
N ASN A 52 -9.73 -4.79 20.80
CA ASN A 52 -11.01 -4.52 21.43
C ASN A 52 -11.94 -3.73 20.50
N THR A 53 -13.15 -3.50 20.96
CA THR A 53 -14.16 -2.63 20.36
C THR A 53 -14.59 -1.61 21.41
N CYS A 54 -14.82 -0.37 21.00
CA CYS A 54 -15.40 0.68 21.84
C CYS A 54 -16.74 1.10 21.24
N GLN A 55 -17.85 0.89 21.94
CA GLN A 55 -19.19 1.30 21.51
C GLN A 55 -19.77 2.26 22.54
N SER A 56 -20.32 3.39 22.08
CA SER A 56 -20.86 4.44 22.96
C SER A 56 -19.85 4.88 24.02
N ARG A 57 -18.56 4.96 23.64
CA ARG A 57 -17.42 5.28 24.52
C ARG A 57 -17.12 4.26 25.62
N CYS A 58 -17.73 3.08 25.57
CA CYS A 58 -17.47 1.97 26.47
C CYS A 58 -16.64 0.88 25.77
N TRP A 59 -15.50 0.54 26.37
CA TRP A 59 -14.68 -0.57 25.91
C TRP A 59 -15.33 -1.90 26.25
N GLY A 60 -15.34 -2.83 25.28
CA GLY A 60 -15.75 -4.22 25.49
C GLY A 60 -14.68 -5.06 26.16
N SER A 61 -14.83 -6.39 26.08
CA SER A 61 -13.83 -7.34 26.59
C SER A 61 -12.56 -7.34 25.74
N GLU A 62 -11.39 -7.17 26.36
CA GLU A 62 -10.11 -7.21 25.66
C GLU A 62 -9.75 -8.63 25.18
N GLU A 63 -9.21 -8.74 23.97
CA GLU A 63 -8.52 -9.92 23.48
C GLU A 63 -7.02 -9.62 23.38
N ARG A 64 -6.19 -10.38 24.12
CA ARG A 64 -4.76 -10.12 24.25
C ARG A 64 -3.94 -11.22 23.59
N LYS A 65 -2.96 -10.84 22.77
CA LYS A 65 -1.95 -11.75 22.21
C LYS A 65 -0.56 -11.39 22.73
N TYR A 66 0.06 -12.32 23.45
CA TYR A 66 1.36 -12.13 24.11
C TYR A 66 2.57 -12.40 23.20
N GLU A 67 2.34 -12.88 21.98
CA GLU A 67 3.35 -12.96 20.94
C GLU A 67 3.33 -11.63 20.16
N SER A 68 4.14 -10.64 20.54
CA SER A 68 4.17 -9.37 19.79
C SER A 68 4.99 -9.53 18.48
N PRO A 69 4.40 -9.34 17.29
CA PRO A 69 5.11 -9.41 16.02
C PRO A 69 5.80 -8.08 15.66
N PHE A 70 5.87 -7.12 16.61
CA PHE A 70 6.39 -5.77 16.40
C PHE A 70 7.66 -5.56 17.21
N PRO A 71 8.86 -5.80 16.64
CA PRO A 71 10.09 -5.38 17.26
C PRO A 71 10.17 -3.85 17.27
N GLN A 72 10.61 -3.27 18.40
CA GLN A 72 10.88 -1.84 18.49
C GLN A 72 11.93 -1.41 17.46
N GLY A 73 11.75 -0.25 16.84
CA GLY A 73 12.67 0.30 15.83
C GLY A 73 12.55 -0.33 14.44
N GLN A 74 11.82 -1.43 14.29
CA GLN A 74 11.76 -2.17 13.03
C GLN A 74 10.54 -1.78 12.18
N PRO A 75 10.68 -1.84 10.84
CA PRO A 75 9.54 -1.77 9.97
C PRO A 75 8.62 -2.97 10.11
N PHE A 76 7.33 -2.74 9.89
CA PHE A 76 6.33 -3.79 9.80
C PHE A 76 5.31 -3.51 8.70
N THR A 77 4.63 -4.59 8.28
CA THR A 77 3.36 -4.51 7.55
C THR A 77 2.24 -5.01 8.44
N LEU A 78 1.15 -4.24 8.50
CA LEU A 78 -0.11 -4.66 9.10
C LEU A 78 -1.14 -4.74 7.97
N GLN A 79 -1.72 -5.92 7.80
CA GLN A 79 -2.78 -6.16 6.84
C GLN A 79 -4.03 -6.61 7.60
N ILE A 80 -5.14 -5.94 7.34
CA ILE A 80 -6.44 -6.26 7.90
C ILE A 80 -7.34 -6.63 6.73
N LEU A 81 -7.64 -7.92 6.61
CA LEU A 81 -8.63 -8.41 5.64
C LEU A 81 -9.99 -8.44 6.31
N VAL A 82 -10.96 -7.75 5.72
CA VAL A 82 -12.36 -7.77 6.18
C VAL A 82 -13.04 -8.98 5.55
N GLU A 83 -13.32 -10.00 6.34
CA GLU A 83 -14.16 -11.14 5.95
C GLU A 83 -15.59 -10.93 6.47
N GLN A 84 -16.52 -11.82 6.07
CA GLN A 84 -17.94 -11.65 6.40
C GLN A 84 -18.21 -11.66 7.91
N ASP A 85 -17.45 -12.43 8.69
CA ASP A 85 -17.66 -12.68 10.12
C ASP A 85 -16.57 -12.09 11.03
N LYS A 86 -15.43 -11.68 10.46
CA LYS A 86 -14.24 -11.24 11.22
C LYS A 86 -13.30 -10.33 10.45
N TYR A 87 -12.40 -9.69 11.19
CA TYR A 87 -11.16 -9.13 10.69
C TYR A 87 -10.06 -10.18 10.81
N LYS A 88 -9.48 -10.58 9.66
CA LYS A 88 -8.29 -11.41 9.62
C LYS A 88 -7.05 -10.53 9.59
N ILE A 89 -6.27 -10.60 10.65
CA ILE A 89 -5.11 -9.73 10.89
C ILE A 89 -3.83 -10.50 10.58
N SER A 90 -3.00 -9.91 9.72
CA SER A 90 -1.69 -10.44 9.35
C SER A 90 -0.62 -9.39 9.56
N THR A 91 0.53 -9.82 10.07
CA THR A 91 1.68 -8.96 10.32
C THR A 91 2.90 -9.52 9.62
N ASN A 92 3.62 -8.69 8.86
CA ASN A 92 4.82 -9.11 8.12
C ASN A 92 4.56 -10.32 7.21
N GLY A 93 3.40 -10.33 6.53
CA GLY A 93 2.98 -11.40 5.62
C GLY A 93 2.54 -12.70 6.29
N ARG A 94 2.60 -12.79 7.63
CA ARG A 94 2.17 -13.96 8.39
C ARG A 94 0.86 -13.68 9.10
N HIS A 95 -0.04 -14.67 9.10
CA HIS A 95 -1.25 -14.59 9.88
C HIS A 95 -0.92 -14.40 11.37
N PHE A 96 -1.61 -13.46 12.01
CA PHE A 96 -1.39 -13.12 13.40
C PHE A 96 -2.58 -13.52 14.27
N MET A 97 -3.79 -13.05 13.92
CA MET A 97 -5.02 -13.46 14.59
C MET A 97 -6.28 -13.13 13.79
N ASP A 98 -7.40 -13.66 14.27
CA ASP A 98 -8.74 -13.35 13.80
C ASP A 98 -9.53 -12.62 14.91
N PHE A 99 -10.11 -11.46 14.61
CA PHE A 99 -10.98 -10.71 15.53
C PHE A 99 -12.41 -10.69 15.00
N ARG A 100 -13.35 -11.35 15.67
CA ARG A 100 -14.75 -11.40 15.21
C ARG A 100 -15.40 -10.03 15.27
N HIS A 101 -16.26 -9.73 14.30
CA HIS A 101 -16.98 -8.47 14.25
C HIS A 101 -17.89 -8.30 15.48
N ARG A 102 -17.71 -7.21 16.23
CA ARG A 102 -18.62 -6.80 17.32
C ARG A 102 -19.50 -5.61 16.95
N ILE A 103 -19.09 -4.87 15.92
CA ILE A 103 -19.88 -3.87 15.19
C ILE A 103 -19.95 -4.36 13.74
N PRO A 104 -21.08 -4.19 13.03
CA PRO A 104 -21.13 -4.49 11.59
C PRO A 104 -20.04 -3.72 10.83
N TYR A 105 -19.19 -4.44 10.10
CA TYR A 105 -18.08 -3.84 9.35
C TYR A 105 -18.54 -2.82 8.30
N THR A 106 -19.81 -2.86 7.90
CA THR A 106 -20.44 -1.91 6.98
C THR A 106 -20.59 -0.50 7.57
N GLN A 107 -20.48 -0.33 8.89
CA GLN A 107 -20.51 0.98 9.55
C GLN A 107 -19.13 1.64 9.63
N VAL A 108 -18.06 0.90 9.29
CA VAL A 108 -16.69 1.40 9.35
C VAL A 108 -16.39 2.22 8.10
N ASP A 109 -16.06 3.49 8.30
CA ASP A 109 -15.73 4.44 7.23
C ASP A 109 -14.41 5.19 7.44
N THR A 110 -13.81 5.04 8.62
CA THR A 110 -12.66 5.85 9.05
C THR A 110 -11.57 4.95 9.61
N ILE A 111 -10.32 5.19 9.22
CA ILE A 111 -9.13 4.61 9.86
C ILE A 111 -8.37 5.72 10.58
N SER A 112 -7.97 5.47 11.83
CA SER A 112 -7.06 6.35 12.56
C SER A 112 -5.84 5.57 13.02
N VAL A 113 -4.69 6.25 13.04
CA VAL A 113 -3.45 5.70 13.58
C VAL A 113 -2.81 6.76 14.44
N ASP A 114 -2.45 6.40 15.66
CA ASP A 114 -1.88 7.33 16.65
C ASP A 114 -0.95 6.59 17.62
N GLY A 115 -0.19 7.36 18.40
CA GLY A 115 0.87 6.90 19.30
C GLY A 115 2.23 6.78 18.61
N MET A 116 3.12 5.98 19.18
CA MET A 116 4.55 5.93 18.82
C MET A 116 4.82 5.08 17.57
N VAL A 117 4.33 5.53 16.41
CA VAL A 117 4.49 4.85 15.11
C VAL A 117 4.65 5.85 13.96
N GLU A 118 5.56 5.55 13.02
CA GLU A 118 5.73 6.34 11.80
C GLU A 118 5.03 5.65 10.62
N LEU A 119 3.95 6.26 10.17
CA LEU A 119 3.22 5.81 9.00
C LEU A 119 4.00 6.08 7.72
N ASN A 120 4.26 5.02 6.97
CA ASN A 120 4.77 5.14 5.61
C ASN A 120 3.61 5.20 4.61
N SER A 121 2.78 4.15 4.57
CA SER A 121 1.60 4.05 3.72
C SER A 121 0.42 3.42 4.44
N ILE A 122 -0.77 3.86 4.08
CA ILE A 122 -2.02 3.11 4.22
C ILE A 122 -2.53 2.85 2.79
N ALA A 123 -2.91 1.62 2.49
CA ALA A 123 -3.43 1.22 1.18
C ALA A 123 -4.65 0.33 1.36
N PHE A 124 -5.61 0.49 0.45
CA PHE A 124 -6.84 -0.29 0.41
C PHE A 124 -6.85 -1.11 -0.87
N GLN A 125 -7.16 -2.39 -0.77
CA GLN A 125 -7.32 -3.28 -1.91
C GLN A 125 -8.69 -3.94 -1.79
N ASN A 126 -9.56 -3.70 -2.77
CA ASN A 126 -10.75 -4.52 -2.92
C ASN A 126 -10.33 -5.85 -3.56
N PRO A 127 -10.67 -7.01 -2.98
CA PRO A 127 -10.52 -8.26 -3.69
C PRO A 127 -11.28 -8.14 -5.01
N ALA A 128 -10.63 -8.44 -6.13
CA ALA A 128 -11.27 -8.44 -7.44
C ALA A 128 -12.54 -9.31 -7.36
N PRO A 129 -13.65 -8.92 -8.00
CA PRO A 129 -14.81 -9.78 -8.06
C PRO A 129 -14.36 -11.12 -8.64
N TYR A 130 -14.62 -12.21 -7.89
CA TYR A 130 -14.46 -13.56 -8.38
C TYR A 130 -15.29 -13.67 -9.66
N LEU A 131 -14.64 -13.67 -10.82
CA LEU A 131 -15.27 -14.06 -12.06
C LEU A 131 -15.37 -15.59 -12.00
N PRO A 132 -16.59 -16.17 -11.96
CA PRO A 132 -16.71 -17.62 -12.06
C PRO A 132 -16.07 -18.07 -13.37
N PRO A 133 -15.34 -19.21 -13.39
CA PRO A 133 -14.82 -19.76 -14.63
C PRO A 133 -15.97 -19.95 -15.62
N GLN A 134 -15.87 -19.33 -16.79
CA GLN A 134 -16.86 -19.50 -17.85
C GLN A 134 -16.92 -20.99 -18.25
N PRO A 135 -18.11 -21.54 -18.51
CA PRO A 135 -18.24 -22.90 -19.04
C PRO A 135 -17.45 -23.01 -20.36
N ALA A 136 -16.56 -23.99 -20.44
CA ALA A 136 -15.86 -24.31 -21.67
C ALA A 136 -16.87 -24.68 -22.76
N PHE A 137 -16.79 -24.02 -23.91
CA PHE A 137 -17.52 -24.42 -25.11
C PHE A 137 -17.00 -25.80 -25.57
N PRO A 138 -17.87 -26.80 -25.78
CA PRO A 138 -17.44 -28.10 -26.26
C PRO A 138 -17.15 -28.02 -27.76
N GLY A 139 -15.89 -28.22 -28.16
CA GLY A 139 -15.55 -28.55 -29.54
C GLY A 139 -14.30 -27.86 -30.07
N TYR A 140 -13.12 -28.28 -29.60
CA TYR A 140 -11.93 -28.31 -30.46
C TYR A 140 -10.93 -29.33 -29.91
N ILE A 141 -10.73 -30.41 -30.65
CA ILE A 141 -9.71 -31.44 -30.38
C ILE A 141 -8.50 -31.11 -31.27
N PRO A 142 -7.34 -30.74 -30.73
CA PRO A 142 -6.08 -30.85 -31.46
C PRO A 142 -5.54 -32.29 -31.33
N PRO A 143 -4.89 -32.84 -32.37
CA PRO A 143 -4.48 -34.23 -32.40
C PRO A 143 -3.26 -34.48 -31.50
N GLN A 144 -3.30 -35.61 -30.81
CA GLN A 144 -2.29 -36.12 -29.89
C GLN A 144 -1.23 -36.93 -30.65
N ALA A 145 0.05 -36.64 -30.39
CA ALA A 145 1.19 -37.52 -30.59
C ALA A 145 2.20 -37.17 -29.48
N GLY A 146 2.87 -38.05 -28.75
CA GLY A 146 2.89 -39.50 -28.62
C GLY A 146 4.00 -39.82 -27.61
N TYR A 147 3.73 -40.76 -26.69
CA TYR A 147 4.66 -41.55 -25.86
C TYR A 147 5.54 -40.92 -24.75
N GLN A 148 5.60 -41.69 -23.66
CA GLN A 148 6.13 -41.50 -22.29
C GLN A 148 7.55 -42.16 -22.15
N PRO A 149 8.34 -42.00 -21.05
CA PRO A 149 8.05 -42.63 -19.75
C PRO A 149 8.32 -41.80 -18.47
N GLN A 150 7.35 -41.91 -17.56
CA GLN A 150 7.38 -41.85 -16.09
C GLN A 150 8.73 -41.98 -15.35
N TYR A 151 8.95 -41.04 -14.42
CA TYR A 151 9.44 -41.36 -13.07
C TYR A 151 8.36 -40.98 -12.06
N ALA A 152 7.84 -41.98 -11.35
CA ALA A 152 6.80 -41.82 -10.34
C ALA A 152 7.39 -41.27 -9.03
N VAL A 153 6.72 -40.29 -8.42
CA VAL A 153 6.95 -39.89 -7.02
C VAL A 153 5.61 -40.06 -6.27
N PRO A 154 5.56 -40.73 -5.11
CA PRO A 154 4.31 -41.01 -4.39
C PRO A 154 3.65 -39.74 -3.80
N PRO A 155 2.33 -39.79 -3.52
CA PRO A 155 1.51 -38.63 -3.24
C PRO A 155 1.56 -38.21 -1.76
N GLY A 156 1.84 -36.92 -1.50
CA GLY A 156 1.76 -36.34 -0.16
C GLY A 156 1.93 -34.83 -0.18
N CYS A 157 0.83 -34.11 0.12
CA CYS A 157 0.80 -32.72 0.57
C CYS A 157 1.34 -31.66 -0.41
N GLY A 158 0.66 -31.47 -1.55
CA GLY A 158 0.82 -30.27 -2.36
C GLY A 158 0.11 -29.08 -1.71
N PHE A 159 0.85 -28.22 -1.02
CA PHE A 159 0.38 -26.86 -0.74
C PHE A 159 -0.01 -26.20 -2.08
N PRO A 160 -1.13 -25.45 -2.18
CA PRO A 160 -1.39 -24.67 -3.38
C PRO A 160 -0.18 -23.77 -3.62
N ALA A 161 0.42 -23.88 -4.81
CA ALA A 161 1.51 -23.01 -5.22
C ALA A 161 1.05 -21.57 -5.01
N TYR A 162 1.71 -20.87 -4.07
CA TYR A 162 1.49 -19.44 -3.90
C TYR A 162 1.66 -18.79 -5.28
N PRO A 163 0.74 -17.89 -5.71
CA PRO A 163 0.93 -17.17 -6.95
C PRO A 163 2.34 -16.59 -6.94
N SER A 164 3.10 -16.84 -7.99
CA SER A 164 4.43 -16.29 -8.17
C SER A 164 4.36 -14.78 -7.91
N ALA A 165 5.30 -14.26 -7.12
CA ALA A 165 5.32 -12.84 -6.81
C ALA A 165 5.24 -12.03 -8.12
N PRO A 166 4.43 -10.96 -8.16
CA PRO A 166 4.27 -10.16 -9.36
C PRO A 166 5.63 -9.68 -9.86
N ASN A 167 5.90 -9.89 -11.16
CA ASN A 167 7.15 -9.50 -11.78
C ASN A 167 7.11 -7.99 -12.12
N TYR A 168 7.82 -7.18 -11.34
CA TYR A 168 7.92 -5.73 -11.55
C TYR A 168 9.17 -5.35 -12.35
N THR A 169 9.25 -5.80 -13.60
CA THR A 169 10.35 -5.42 -14.51
C THR A 169 10.17 -3.98 -15.01
N VAL A 170 11.23 -3.17 -15.02
CA VAL A 170 11.24 -1.79 -15.53
C VAL A 170 11.79 -1.78 -16.97
N PRO A 171 11.13 -1.12 -17.95
CA PRO A 171 9.94 -0.28 -17.82
C PRO A 171 8.69 -1.09 -17.45
N TYR A 172 7.95 -0.59 -16.48
CA TYR A 172 6.75 -1.22 -15.96
C TYR A 172 5.51 -0.46 -16.42
N LYS A 173 4.47 -1.18 -16.84
CA LYS A 173 3.21 -0.58 -17.28
C LYS A 173 2.05 -1.40 -16.74
N THR A 174 1.04 -0.74 -16.21
CA THR A 174 -0.16 -1.39 -15.70
C THR A 174 -1.41 -0.55 -15.94
N VAL A 175 -2.56 -1.21 -15.95
CA VAL A 175 -3.88 -0.58 -16.07
C VAL A 175 -4.33 -0.09 -14.70
N ILE A 176 -4.83 1.14 -14.66
CA ILE A 176 -5.57 1.72 -13.54
C ILE A 176 -7.05 1.40 -13.78
N ASN A 177 -7.53 0.33 -13.16
CA ASN A 177 -8.92 -0.10 -13.37
C ASN A 177 -9.90 1.01 -12.98
N GLY A 178 -10.77 1.40 -13.92
CA GLY A 178 -11.74 2.49 -13.77
C GLY A 178 -11.15 3.90 -13.93
N GLY A 179 -9.87 4.02 -14.27
CA GLY A 179 -9.18 5.29 -14.37
C GLY A 179 -8.97 5.98 -13.03
N LEU A 180 -8.64 7.28 -13.07
CA LEU A 180 -8.52 8.10 -11.87
C LEU A 180 -9.85 8.76 -11.52
N TYR A 181 -10.07 8.97 -10.23
CA TYR A 181 -11.17 9.77 -9.70
C TYR A 181 -10.70 10.47 -8.41
N PRO A 182 -11.37 11.53 -7.96
CA PRO A 182 -11.02 12.18 -6.69
C PRO A 182 -11.06 11.18 -5.53
N GLY A 183 -9.96 11.05 -4.80
CA GLY A 183 -9.75 10.08 -3.73
C GLY A 183 -8.99 8.81 -4.15
N LYS A 184 -8.78 8.57 -5.46
CA LYS A 184 -7.93 7.47 -5.94
C LYS A 184 -6.46 7.74 -5.55
N ASN A 185 -5.80 6.70 -5.03
CA ASN A 185 -4.38 6.74 -4.67
C ASN A 185 -3.61 5.64 -5.39
N ILE A 186 -2.44 6.00 -5.93
CA ILE A 186 -1.47 5.07 -6.53
C ILE A 186 -0.27 5.00 -5.60
N VAL A 187 0.18 3.79 -5.24
CA VAL A 187 1.35 3.56 -4.38
C VAL A 187 2.41 2.77 -5.15
N ILE A 188 3.64 3.29 -5.13
CA ILE A 188 4.79 2.72 -5.81
C ILE A 188 5.94 2.61 -4.79
N ASN A 189 6.46 1.41 -4.58
CA ASN A 189 7.67 1.19 -3.79
C ASN A 189 8.79 0.66 -4.67
N GLY A 190 10.01 1.03 -4.34
CA GLY A 190 11.18 0.57 -5.06
C GLY A 190 12.48 0.98 -4.39
N VAL A 191 13.58 0.79 -5.11
CA VAL A 191 14.92 1.25 -4.73
C VAL A 191 15.45 2.07 -5.90
N ILE A 192 15.98 3.26 -5.61
CA ILE A 192 16.67 4.07 -6.61
C ILE A 192 18.04 3.46 -6.88
N ASN A 193 18.41 3.31 -8.15
CA ASN A 193 19.73 2.77 -8.48
C ASN A 193 20.85 3.70 -7.94
N PRO A 194 21.99 3.16 -7.45
CA PRO A 194 23.09 3.98 -6.94
C PRO A 194 23.67 5.00 -7.93
N SER A 195 23.57 4.71 -9.23
CA SER A 195 24.02 5.57 -10.34
C SER A 195 22.87 6.29 -11.06
N ALA A 196 21.68 6.36 -10.46
CA ALA A 196 20.49 6.89 -11.12
C ALA A 196 20.68 8.30 -11.67
N ASN A 197 20.33 8.49 -12.94
CA ASN A 197 20.23 9.80 -13.58
C ASN A 197 18.79 10.28 -13.58
N ARG A 198 17.85 9.43 -14.00
CA ARG A 198 16.43 9.80 -14.12
C ARG A 198 15.50 8.64 -13.81
N ILE A 199 14.40 8.96 -13.16
CA ILE A 199 13.24 8.06 -13.04
C ILE A 199 11.99 8.78 -13.51
N THR A 200 10.96 8.03 -13.92
CA THR A 200 9.71 8.60 -14.43
C THR A 200 8.51 7.82 -13.93
N PHE A 201 7.49 8.54 -13.47
CA PHE A 201 6.14 8.02 -13.30
C PHE A 201 5.19 8.82 -14.21
N ASN A 202 4.49 8.11 -15.09
CA ASN A 202 3.56 8.68 -16.06
C ASN A 202 2.15 8.18 -15.78
N LEU A 203 1.20 9.11 -15.63
CA LEU A 203 -0.23 8.82 -15.67
C LEU A 203 -0.74 9.19 -17.06
N ARG A 204 -1.11 8.18 -17.84
CA ARG A 204 -1.40 8.31 -19.28
C ARG A 204 -2.89 8.20 -19.56
N HIS A 205 -3.30 8.90 -20.61
CA HIS A 205 -4.59 8.74 -21.27
C HIS A 205 -4.34 8.40 -22.74
N ARG A 206 -5.40 8.10 -23.50
CA ARG A 206 -5.32 7.62 -24.90
C ARG A 206 -4.37 8.44 -25.80
N SER A 207 -4.33 9.76 -25.64
CA SER A 207 -3.64 10.69 -26.54
C SER A 207 -2.47 11.44 -25.88
N GLY A 208 -1.99 11.00 -24.72
CA GLY A 208 -0.92 11.73 -24.03
C GLY A 208 -0.61 11.27 -22.61
N ILE A 209 0.00 12.18 -21.85
CA ILE A 209 0.40 12.00 -20.46
C ILE A 209 -0.24 13.12 -19.66
N ALA A 210 -1.24 12.79 -18.85
CA ALA A 210 -1.93 13.75 -17.98
C ALA A 210 -0.99 14.28 -16.89
N PHE A 211 -0.13 13.40 -16.37
CA PHE A 211 0.86 13.75 -15.36
C PHE A 211 2.17 12.99 -15.58
N HIS A 212 3.20 13.72 -15.97
CA HIS A 212 4.59 13.27 -16.07
C HIS A 212 5.33 13.74 -14.83
N TYR A 213 5.83 12.81 -14.01
CA TYR A 213 6.64 13.11 -12.83
C TYR A 213 8.03 12.53 -13.03
N ASN A 214 9.02 13.40 -13.21
CA ASN A 214 10.38 13.04 -13.63
C ASN A 214 11.45 13.60 -12.69
N PRO A 215 11.79 12.87 -11.62
CA PRO A 215 12.98 13.11 -10.82
C PRO A 215 14.26 12.99 -11.65
N ARG A 216 15.07 14.05 -11.64
CA ARG A 216 16.37 14.17 -12.31
C ARG A 216 17.45 14.38 -11.25
N PHE A 217 18.30 13.37 -11.07
CA PHE A 217 19.31 13.34 -10.00
C PHE A 217 20.54 14.20 -10.33
N ASP A 218 20.86 14.33 -11.61
CA ASP A 218 21.88 15.21 -12.17
C ASP A 218 21.54 16.69 -11.94
N GLU A 219 20.29 17.07 -12.18
CA GLU A 219 19.78 18.44 -12.00
C GLU A 219 19.28 18.72 -10.56
N LYS A 220 19.18 17.69 -9.71
CA LYS A 220 18.61 17.74 -8.34
C LYS A 220 17.20 18.35 -8.29
N VAL A 221 16.37 18.05 -9.29
CA VAL A 221 15.02 18.60 -9.44
C VAL A 221 14.02 17.50 -9.79
N VAL A 222 12.74 17.75 -9.51
CA VAL A 222 11.65 16.97 -10.09
C VAL A 222 10.92 17.82 -11.11
N VAL A 223 10.96 17.38 -12.36
CA VAL A 223 10.19 18.00 -13.44
C VAL A 223 8.79 17.39 -13.48
N ARG A 224 7.77 18.24 -13.49
CA ARG A 224 6.37 17.86 -13.64
C ARG A 224 5.77 18.53 -14.86
N ASN A 225 5.07 17.76 -15.70
CA ASN A 225 4.47 18.29 -16.91
C ASN A 225 3.27 17.46 -17.39
N THR A 226 2.61 17.96 -18.43
CA THR A 226 1.55 17.28 -19.18
C THR A 226 1.95 17.26 -20.65
N ASN A 227 1.74 16.13 -21.31
CA ASN A 227 1.92 15.97 -22.75
C ASN A 227 0.54 15.74 -23.38
N HIS A 228 0.15 16.58 -24.33
CA HIS A 228 -1.08 16.42 -25.09
C HIS A 228 -0.73 16.32 -26.57
N MET A 229 -1.10 15.21 -27.22
CA MET A 229 -0.80 14.97 -28.63
C MET A 229 0.69 15.19 -28.94
N GLU A 230 1.56 14.58 -28.15
CA GLU A 230 3.02 14.65 -28.27
C GLU A 230 3.64 16.03 -27.99
N GLN A 231 2.85 17.04 -27.64
CA GLN A 231 3.34 18.36 -27.27
C GLN A 231 3.40 18.52 -25.75
N TRP A 232 4.59 18.86 -25.24
CA TRP A 232 4.80 19.18 -23.83
C TRP A 232 4.34 20.59 -23.50
N GLY A 233 3.66 20.75 -22.37
CA GLY A 233 3.36 22.07 -21.82
C GLY A 233 4.56 22.70 -21.10
N THR A 234 4.30 23.75 -20.32
CA THR A 234 5.31 24.37 -19.46
C THR A 234 5.70 23.46 -18.30
N GLU A 235 7.00 23.25 -18.08
CA GLU A 235 7.50 22.45 -16.95
C GLU A 235 7.25 23.15 -15.60
N ASP A 236 6.88 22.38 -14.57
CA ASP A 236 6.96 22.78 -13.16
C ASP A 236 8.17 22.08 -12.52
N ARG A 237 9.06 22.89 -11.93
CA ARG A 237 10.36 22.47 -11.37
C ARG A 237 10.50 22.78 -9.88
N SER A 238 9.43 23.26 -9.23
CA SER A 238 9.44 23.64 -7.81
C SER A 238 9.63 22.44 -6.86
N GLY A 239 9.97 22.70 -5.59
CA GLY A 239 9.95 21.69 -4.51
C GLY A 239 11.16 20.76 -4.40
N GLY A 240 12.14 20.84 -5.30
CA GLY A 240 13.40 20.08 -5.21
C GLY A 240 13.25 18.56 -5.37
N LEU A 241 14.33 17.81 -5.11
CA LEU A 241 14.41 16.36 -5.26
C LEU A 241 14.29 15.62 -3.91
N PRO A 242 13.21 14.87 -3.66
CA PRO A 242 12.98 14.14 -2.40
C PRO A 242 13.52 12.69 -2.42
N PHE A 243 14.36 12.35 -3.40
CA PHE A 243 14.91 11.00 -3.60
C PHE A 243 16.43 10.99 -3.35
N GLN A 244 16.93 9.84 -2.92
CA GLN A 244 18.37 9.61 -2.73
C GLN A 244 18.80 8.36 -3.51
N ARG A 245 19.95 8.45 -4.17
CA ARG A 245 20.55 7.32 -4.91
C ARG A 245 20.85 6.16 -3.97
N GLY A 246 20.55 4.94 -4.41
CA GLY A 246 20.77 3.72 -3.62
C GLY A 246 19.77 3.50 -2.48
N GLN A 247 18.84 4.42 -2.24
CA GLN A 247 17.89 4.33 -1.14
C GLN A 247 16.54 3.76 -1.57
N PRO A 248 15.85 3.03 -0.69
CA PRO A 248 14.45 2.68 -0.90
C PRO A 248 13.59 3.93 -0.92
N PHE A 249 12.50 3.86 -1.69
CA PHE A 249 11.49 4.91 -1.73
C PHE A 249 10.09 4.32 -1.67
N GLN A 250 9.17 5.15 -1.18
CA GLN A 250 7.75 5.04 -1.44
C GLN A 250 7.26 6.33 -2.08
N VAL A 251 6.47 6.19 -3.13
CA VAL A 251 5.73 7.28 -3.77
C VAL A 251 4.24 6.98 -3.65
N ALA A 252 3.47 7.94 -3.15
CA ALA A 252 2.01 7.92 -3.23
C ALA A 252 1.53 9.11 -4.08
N ILE A 253 0.79 8.83 -5.14
CA ILE A 253 0.15 9.86 -5.97
C ILE A 253 -1.35 9.86 -5.65
N SER A 254 -1.79 10.93 -5.00
CA SER A 254 -3.17 11.12 -4.57
C SER A 254 -3.90 12.02 -5.57
N CYS A 255 -4.93 11.49 -6.22
CA CYS A 255 -5.79 12.25 -7.12
C CYS A 255 -6.84 13.02 -6.31
N ASN A 256 -6.73 14.35 -6.29
CA ASN A 256 -7.71 15.25 -5.67
C ASN A 256 -8.59 15.88 -6.76
N PRO A 257 -9.71 16.57 -6.41
CA PRO A 257 -10.61 17.15 -7.42
C PRO A 257 -9.94 18.08 -8.44
N HIS A 258 -8.85 18.76 -8.07
CA HIS A 258 -8.23 19.80 -8.90
C HIS A 258 -6.71 19.65 -9.09
N HIS A 259 -6.08 18.69 -8.43
CA HIS A 259 -4.64 18.50 -8.46
C HIS A 259 -4.24 17.09 -8.05
N TYR A 260 -2.99 16.71 -8.33
CA TYR A 260 -2.33 15.58 -7.71
C TYR A 260 -1.50 16.07 -6.52
N ASN A 261 -1.53 15.33 -5.42
CA ASN A 261 -0.52 15.43 -4.37
C ASN A 261 0.42 14.24 -4.48
N VAL A 262 1.72 14.51 -4.47
CA VAL A 262 2.76 13.49 -4.49
C VAL A 262 3.45 13.47 -3.14
N PHE A 263 3.39 12.32 -2.49
CA PHE A 263 4.08 12.05 -1.23
C PHE A 263 5.26 11.15 -1.51
N VAL A 264 6.42 11.48 -0.92
CA VAL A 264 7.62 10.66 -0.99
C VAL A 264 8.02 10.32 0.44
N ASN A 265 8.05 9.03 0.77
CA ASN A 265 8.35 8.52 2.11
C ASN A 265 7.48 9.18 3.20
N GLY A 266 6.16 9.27 2.95
CA GLY A 266 5.18 9.84 3.88
C GLY A 266 5.11 11.37 3.93
N LYS A 267 6.08 12.10 3.34
CA LYS A 267 6.06 13.58 3.30
C LYS A 267 5.50 14.07 1.97
N GLN A 268 4.57 15.03 2.01
CA GLN A 268 4.11 15.71 0.79
C GLN A 268 5.27 16.48 0.18
N ALA A 269 5.68 16.07 -1.03
CA ALA A 269 6.82 16.64 -1.74
C ALA A 269 6.38 17.66 -2.78
N HIS A 270 5.31 17.36 -3.52
CA HIS A 270 4.85 18.20 -4.63
C HIS A 270 3.32 18.18 -4.77
N THR A 271 2.80 19.26 -5.31
CA THR A 271 1.41 19.38 -5.77
C THR A 271 1.44 19.74 -7.25
N TYR A 272 0.56 19.17 -8.06
CA TYR A 272 0.46 19.48 -9.49
C TYR A 272 -0.99 19.67 -9.91
N LYS A 273 -1.36 20.88 -10.34
CA LYS A 273 -2.71 21.20 -10.79
C LYS A 273 -3.05 20.41 -12.06
N HIS A 274 -4.28 19.87 -12.10
CA HIS A 274 -4.76 19.15 -13.27
C HIS A 274 -4.76 20.06 -14.51
N ARG A 275 -4.03 19.66 -15.56
CA ARG A 275 -4.15 20.23 -16.90
C ARG A 275 -5.03 19.40 -17.82
N PHE A 276 -5.12 18.10 -17.54
CA PHE A 276 -6.08 17.18 -18.14
C PHE A 276 -7.10 16.76 -17.07
N THR A 277 -8.38 16.99 -17.32
CA THR A 277 -9.46 16.91 -16.31
C THR A 277 -10.41 15.73 -16.50
N MET A 278 -10.33 15.01 -17.62
CA MET A 278 -11.10 13.77 -17.83
C MET A 278 -10.43 12.62 -17.06
N LEU A 279 -10.53 12.66 -15.72
CA LEU A 279 -9.74 11.78 -14.84
C LEU A 279 -9.95 10.28 -15.11
N ASN A 280 -11.18 9.88 -15.45
CA ASN A 280 -11.50 8.48 -15.75
C ASN A 280 -10.79 7.98 -17.03
N ASP A 281 -10.37 8.86 -17.93
CA ASP A 281 -9.61 8.51 -19.14
C ASP A 281 -8.11 8.30 -18.84
N ILE A 282 -7.68 8.58 -17.61
CA ILE A 282 -6.30 8.35 -17.15
C ILE A 282 -6.23 6.93 -16.58
N ASP A 283 -6.00 5.96 -17.46
CA ASP A 283 -6.20 4.54 -17.21
C ASP A 283 -4.91 3.72 -17.23
N ILE A 284 -3.75 4.36 -17.38
CA ILE A 284 -2.46 3.69 -17.48
C ILE A 284 -1.42 4.37 -16.57
N LEU A 285 -0.78 3.56 -15.74
CA LEU A 285 0.46 3.93 -15.04
C LEU A 285 1.65 3.34 -15.79
N GLU A 286 2.63 4.17 -16.10
CA GLU A 286 3.89 3.78 -16.72
C GLU A 286 5.08 4.26 -15.87
N ILE A 287 6.03 3.38 -15.61
CA ILE A 287 7.19 3.62 -14.74
C ILE A 287 8.45 3.24 -15.49
N CYS A 288 9.38 4.19 -15.62
CA CYS A 288 10.62 4.03 -16.39
C CYS A 288 11.83 4.60 -15.66
N GLY A 289 13.03 4.24 -16.11
CA GLY A 289 14.30 4.82 -15.66
C GLY A 289 15.02 3.99 -14.60
N ASP A 290 15.91 4.66 -13.87
CA ASP A 290 16.96 4.03 -13.06
C ASP A 290 16.47 3.62 -11.66
N LEU A 291 15.57 2.65 -11.59
CA LEU A 291 15.03 2.09 -10.35
C LEU A 291 14.72 0.61 -10.46
N GLN A 292 14.56 -0.03 -9.30
CA GLN A 292 13.97 -1.36 -9.16
C GLN A 292 12.63 -1.25 -8.40
N LEU A 293 11.60 -1.92 -8.88
CA LEU A 293 10.28 -1.92 -8.25
C LEU A 293 10.12 -3.09 -7.28
N THR A 294 9.42 -2.85 -6.18
CA THR A 294 9.06 -3.88 -5.19
C THR A 294 7.57 -3.98 -4.94
N LEU A 295 6.81 -2.91 -5.22
CA LEU A 295 5.35 -2.91 -5.14
C LEU A 295 4.78 -1.85 -6.08
N VAL A 296 3.70 -2.19 -6.77
CA VAL A 296 2.84 -1.22 -7.45
C VAL A 296 1.38 -1.52 -7.12
N GLN A 297 0.65 -0.51 -6.65
CA GLN A 297 -0.79 -0.56 -6.40
C GLN A 297 -1.42 0.63 -7.13
N ALA A 298 -2.20 0.35 -8.17
CA ALA A 298 -2.78 1.35 -9.06
C ALA A 298 -4.28 1.08 -9.27
#